data_AF-A0A061RN33-F1
#
_entry.id   AF-A0A061RN33-F1
#
_cell.length_a   1.000
_cell.length_b   1.000
_cell.length_c   1.000
_cell.angle_alpha   90.00
_cell.angle_beta   90.00
_cell.angle_gamma   90.00
#
_symmetry.space_group_name_H-M   'P 1'
#
loop_
_entity.id
_entity.type
_entity.pdbx_description
1 polymer ?
#
loop_
_entity_poly.entity_id
_entity_poly.type
_entity_poly.pdbx_seq_one_letter_code
_entity_poly.pdbx_strand_id
1 'polypeptide(L)'
;MPFKQLHSFDEDFDGDLKGLESCYKPWRLNLKQHRKLRSSEGSQSPTATSQDHPQIGSNSKDITEEESVLAAPSDTTILSTLDTTNQQNQPDPLTYQAATSGPDASQWIEAIKEELGAHVARRTWVAAMLPAGRKAIGAKWVFKTKPGHAGVPERKKARLVCKGFSQTYGIDYEETFAPTVSKTTIRAVFSFAAHEDWVIEQADVNTAFLYAPLKEDIYMKLPEGLEYIKGTTCCPDNNLKEEHIKTGRQLVAKLQRAIYGLKQSPRAWKEELNRMLAGLEFFPTTCDPGAYLKHEKGQVAGILLIYVDDILIFFLKSLRLNRYSSTLKWSTADLQQLQ
;
A
#
# COMPACT_ATOMS: atom_id res chain seq x y z
N MET A 1 -33.20 -13.59 7.22
CA MET A 1 -32.46 -12.90 8.30
C MET A 1 -31.72 -11.71 7.70
N PRO A 2 -31.67 -10.56 8.38
CA PRO A 2 -31.46 -9.26 7.74
C PRO A 2 -29.98 -8.92 7.49
N PHE A 3 -29.83 -7.95 6.59
CA PHE A 3 -28.61 -7.36 6.03
C PHE A 3 -27.55 -6.94 7.06
N LYS A 4 -26.28 -7.21 6.76
CA LYS A 4 -25.14 -6.41 7.26
C LYS A 4 -24.80 -5.35 6.20
N GLN A 5 -24.87 -4.10 6.63
CA GLN A 5 -24.47 -2.88 5.93
C GLN A 5 -23.04 -2.99 5.40
N LEU A 6 -22.81 -2.44 4.19
CA LEU A 6 -21.46 -2.14 3.68
C LEU A 6 -20.74 -1.27 4.71
N HIS A 7 -19.55 -1.70 5.14
CA HIS A 7 -18.64 -0.83 5.86
C HIS A 7 -18.18 0.29 4.92
N SER A 8 -18.18 1.49 5.49
CA SER A 8 -17.64 2.73 4.93
C SER A 8 -16.18 2.56 4.51
N PHE A 9 -15.78 3.34 3.51
CA PHE A 9 -14.40 3.81 3.28
C PHE A 9 -13.56 3.73 4.57
N ASP A 10 -12.52 2.89 4.58
CA ASP A 10 -11.56 2.87 5.67
C ASP A 10 -10.84 4.23 5.71
N GLU A 11 -10.87 4.88 6.88
CA GLU A 11 -10.20 6.15 7.15
C GLU A 11 -8.66 6.02 7.29
N ASP A 12 -8.10 4.83 7.01
CA ASP A 12 -6.66 4.53 7.11
C ASP A 12 -5.88 4.86 5.83
N PHE A 13 -6.34 5.84 5.07
CA PHE A 13 -5.61 6.41 3.94
C PHE A 13 -4.48 7.34 4.43
N ASP A 14 -3.25 6.82 4.54
CA ASP A 14 -2.05 7.59 4.90
C ASP A 14 -1.26 8.11 3.67
N GLY A 15 -1.87 8.03 2.49
CA GLY A 15 -1.43 8.81 1.34
C GLY A 15 -1.92 10.26 1.44
N ASP A 16 -1.27 11.16 0.74
CA ASP A 16 -1.73 12.54 0.57
C ASP A 16 -2.91 12.62 -0.44
N LEU A 17 -4.07 12.04 -0.05
CA LEU A 17 -5.42 12.23 -0.62
C LEU A 17 -6.39 12.78 0.43
N LYS A 18 -5.93 13.17 1.64
CA LYS A 18 -6.76 13.92 2.61
C LYS A 18 -7.34 15.20 1.98
N GLY A 19 -6.67 15.76 0.98
CA GLY A 19 -7.17 16.88 0.16
C GLY A 19 -8.35 16.55 -0.77
N LEU A 20 -8.75 15.28 -0.91
CA LEU A 20 -9.91 14.84 -1.71
C LEU A 20 -11.17 14.57 -0.87
N GLU A 21 -11.11 14.66 0.47
CA GLU A 21 -12.30 14.51 1.32
C GLU A 21 -13.39 15.54 1.00
N SER A 22 -12.97 16.76 0.62
CA SER A 22 -13.88 17.84 0.21
C SER A 22 -14.59 17.56 -1.12
N CYS A 23 -14.04 16.68 -1.96
CA CYS A 23 -14.62 16.34 -3.26
C CYS A 23 -15.75 15.30 -3.15
N TYR A 24 -15.79 14.48 -2.08
CA TYR A 24 -16.78 13.40 -1.94
C TYR A 24 -17.93 13.70 -0.97
N LYS A 25 -17.74 14.59 0.03
CA LYS A 25 -18.81 14.97 0.98
C LYS A 25 -20.05 15.60 0.33
N PRO A 26 -19.96 16.44 -0.73
CA PRO A 26 -21.14 17.03 -1.38
C PRO A 26 -22.03 16.01 -2.12
N TRP A 27 -21.48 14.87 -2.55
CA TRP A 27 -22.21 13.89 -3.37
C TRP A 27 -23.09 12.92 -2.57
N ARG A 28 -22.99 12.91 -1.23
CA ARG A 28 -23.84 12.08 -0.36
C ARG A 28 -25.27 12.61 -0.18
N LEU A 29 -25.60 13.78 -0.70
CA LEU A 29 -26.92 14.41 -0.53
C LEU A 29 -27.46 15.01 -1.84
N ASN A 30 -27.67 14.22 -2.91
CA ASN A 30 -28.74 14.53 -3.89
C ASN A 30 -29.08 13.47 -4.96
N LEU A 31 -29.02 12.17 -4.68
CA LEU A 31 -29.45 11.15 -5.65
C LEU A 31 -30.97 11.14 -5.97
N LYS A 32 -31.80 11.91 -5.24
CA LYS A 32 -33.26 11.95 -5.48
C LYS A 32 -33.72 13.06 -6.42
N GLN A 33 -32.90 14.09 -6.70
CA GLN A 33 -33.34 15.24 -7.52
C GLN A 33 -33.00 15.09 -9.01
N HIS A 34 -31.89 14.42 -9.37
CA HIS A 34 -31.50 14.27 -10.78
C HIS A 34 -32.34 13.28 -11.60
N ARG A 35 -33.17 12.45 -10.97
CA ARG A 35 -34.08 11.53 -11.68
C ARG A 35 -35.34 12.22 -12.21
N LYS A 36 -35.64 13.45 -11.76
CA LYS A 36 -36.82 14.23 -12.17
C LYS A 36 -36.58 15.17 -13.36
N LEU A 37 -35.31 15.46 -13.68
CA LEU A 37 -34.94 16.41 -14.74
C LEU A 37 -34.69 15.76 -16.12
N ARG A 38 -34.70 14.42 -16.24
CA ARG A 38 -34.57 13.72 -17.53
C ARG A 38 -35.89 13.32 -18.18
N SER A 39 -37.03 13.55 -17.53
CA SER A 39 -38.36 13.19 -18.04
C SER A 39 -39.15 14.37 -18.63
N SER A 40 -38.57 15.57 -18.69
CA SER A 40 -39.23 16.75 -19.24
C SER A 40 -38.21 17.67 -19.88
N GLU A 41 -37.87 17.42 -21.14
CA GLU A 41 -37.48 18.45 -22.12
C GLU A 41 -37.34 17.78 -23.49
N GLY A 42 -38.41 17.87 -24.28
CA GLY A 42 -38.39 17.66 -25.71
C GLY A 42 -38.24 19.00 -26.42
N SER A 43 -37.60 18.97 -27.59
CA SER A 43 -37.57 19.97 -28.68
C SER A 43 -37.58 21.45 -28.31
N GLN A 44 -36.46 22.13 -28.57
CA GLN A 44 -36.35 23.23 -29.54
C GLN A 44 -34.94 23.86 -29.51
N SER A 45 -34.38 24.10 -30.70
CA SER A 45 -33.28 25.03 -30.97
C SER A 45 -33.84 26.48 -31.06
N PRO A 46 -33.04 27.54 -30.75
CA PRO A 46 -32.40 28.31 -31.82
C PRO A 46 -31.07 29.04 -31.45
N THR A 47 -30.63 29.85 -32.40
CA THR A 47 -29.35 30.49 -32.78
C THR A 47 -28.78 31.65 -31.92
N ALA A 48 -27.52 32.00 -32.25
CA ALA A 48 -26.54 32.99 -31.74
C ALA A 48 -26.98 34.44 -31.43
N THR A 49 -26.17 35.20 -30.63
CA THR A 49 -25.53 36.54 -30.92
C THR A 49 -24.62 37.01 -29.75
N SER A 50 -23.58 37.81 -30.06
CA SER A 50 -22.46 38.35 -29.24
C SER A 50 -22.73 39.63 -28.39
N GLN A 51 -21.69 40.06 -27.63
CA GLN A 51 -21.37 41.39 -27.01
C GLN A 51 -21.97 41.68 -25.62
N ASP A 52 -21.35 42.30 -24.60
CA ASP A 52 -20.13 43.14 -24.44
C ASP A 52 -19.66 43.19 -22.95
N HIS A 53 -18.42 43.64 -22.70
CA HIS A 53 -17.79 44.02 -21.40
C HIS A 53 -18.13 45.49 -21.02
N PRO A 54 -18.04 45.95 -19.73
CA PRO A 54 -16.77 46.52 -19.21
C PRO A 54 -16.53 46.45 -17.66
N GLN A 55 -15.35 46.95 -17.31
CA GLN A 55 -14.52 46.92 -16.07
C GLN A 55 -14.82 47.98 -14.99
N ILE A 56 -13.98 47.97 -13.93
CA ILE A 56 -13.64 48.97 -12.86
C ILE A 56 -14.25 48.61 -11.48
N GLY A 57 -13.53 48.60 -10.34
CA GLY A 57 -12.16 49.04 -10.03
C GLY A 57 -11.84 48.83 -8.54
N SER A 58 -10.55 48.92 -8.25
CA SER A 58 -9.82 48.76 -6.98
C SER A 58 -10.12 49.81 -5.90
N ASN A 59 -10.06 49.42 -4.61
CA ASN A 59 -9.12 50.06 -3.67
C ASN A 59 -8.93 49.26 -2.37
N SER A 60 -7.73 49.44 -1.83
CA SER A 60 -7.02 48.71 -0.78
C SER A 60 -6.98 49.51 0.54
N LYS A 61 -6.87 48.85 1.70
CA LYS A 61 -5.78 48.99 2.69
C LYS A 61 -6.13 48.45 4.10
N ASP A 62 -5.17 47.70 4.64
CA ASP A 62 -5.02 47.25 6.03
C ASP A 62 -4.87 48.39 7.06
N ILE A 63 -5.09 48.08 8.35
CA ILE A 63 -4.25 48.45 9.53
C ILE A 63 -4.75 47.71 10.83
N THR A 64 -3.83 46.89 11.36
CA THR A 64 -3.45 46.36 12.70
C THR A 64 -4.17 46.57 14.06
N GLU A 65 -4.03 45.52 14.90
CA GLU A 65 -3.68 45.41 16.37
C GLU A 65 -4.72 45.70 17.49
N GLU A 66 -5.08 44.69 18.32
CA GLU A 66 -4.73 44.43 19.77
C GLU A 66 -5.58 45.26 20.79
N GLU A 67 -6.01 44.88 22.00
CA GLU A 67 -6.00 43.71 22.90
C GLU A 67 -7.04 44.01 24.05
N SER A 68 -7.47 42.99 24.81
CA SER A 68 -7.71 43.01 26.28
C SER A 68 -9.16 43.09 26.89
N VAL A 69 -9.49 41.98 27.61
CA VAL A 69 -10.21 41.73 28.90
C VAL A 69 -11.50 42.44 29.34
N LEU A 70 -12.47 41.64 29.83
CA LEU A 70 -13.08 41.74 31.20
C LEU A 70 -13.99 40.52 31.52
N ALA A 71 -13.90 40.02 32.77
CA ALA A 71 -14.60 38.87 33.39
C ALA A 71 -16.06 39.20 33.80
N ALA A 72 -16.99 38.26 34.08
CA ALA A 72 -17.13 37.46 35.33
C ALA A 72 -18.28 36.39 35.23
N PRO A 73 -18.45 35.48 36.22
CA PRO A 73 -19.02 34.11 36.10
C PRO A 73 -20.48 33.92 36.61
N SER A 74 -21.04 32.71 36.44
CA SER A 74 -21.54 31.86 37.54
C SER A 74 -22.34 30.62 37.06
N ASP A 75 -21.91 29.47 37.57
CA ASP A 75 -22.65 28.26 37.98
C ASP A 75 -23.60 27.54 37.02
N THR A 76 -23.27 26.29 36.68
CA THR A 76 -23.96 25.10 37.24
C THR A 76 -23.21 23.82 36.84
N THR A 77 -22.72 23.10 37.85
CA THR A 77 -22.14 21.76 37.79
C THR A 77 -23.20 20.71 37.49
N ILE A 78 -23.01 19.90 36.44
CA ILE A 78 -23.51 18.50 36.36
C ILE A 78 -22.44 17.63 35.67
N LEU A 79 -21.93 16.67 36.45
CA LEU A 79 -21.52 15.28 36.13
C LEU A 79 -21.16 14.92 34.67
N SER A 80 -20.14 14.12 34.35
CA SER A 80 -19.19 13.30 35.10
C SER A 80 -18.34 12.58 34.05
N THR A 81 -17.09 12.25 34.39
CA THR A 81 -16.24 11.25 33.73
C THR A 81 -15.94 11.48 32.24
N LEU A 82 -15.00 12.39 31.98
CA LEU A 82 -14.05 12.16 30.89
C LEU A 82 -13.13 11.02 31.33
N ASP A 83 -13.46 9.80 30.90
CA ASP A 83 -12.51 8.69 30.80
C ASP A 83 -11.40 9.14 29.85
N THR A 84 -10.41 9.83 30.42
CA THR A 84 -9.11 9.95 29.79
C THR A 84 -8.50 8.56 29.91
N THR A 85 -8.77 7.71 28.92
CA THR A 85 -7.99 6.51 28.66
C THR A 85 -6.58 6.97 28.29
N ASN A 86 -5.82 7.29 29.33
CA ASN A 86 -4.39 7.45 29.30
C ASN A 86 -3.80 6.04 29.14
N GLN A 87 -4.08 5.38 28.03
CA GLN A 87 -3.29 4.23 27.62
C GLN A 87 -1.92 4.78 27.29
N GLN A 88 -0.98 4.61 28.22
CA GLN A 88 0.44 4.83 27.97
C GLN A 88 0.84 3.91 26.82
N ASN A 89 0.76 4.42 25.59
CA ASN A 89 1.15 3.67 24.42
C ASN A 89 2.68 3.52 24.48
N GLN A 90 3.15 2.36 24.95
CA GLN A 90 4.57 2.08 25.05
C GLN A 90 5.19 2.26 23.66
N PRO A 91 6.34 2.96 23.55
CA PRO A 91 6.95 3.19 22.25
C PRO A 91 7.29 1.87 21.57
N ASP A 92 7.09 1.80 20.26
CA ASP A 92 7.43 0.62 19.46
C ASP A 92 8.91 0.23 19.66
N PRO A 93 9.23 -1.07 19.83
CA PRO A 93 10.60 -1.49 20.07
C PRO A 93 11.50 -1.16 18.87
N LEU A 94 12.73 -0.74 19.13
CA LEU A 94 13.68 -0.36 18.08
C LEU A 94 14.62 -1.49 17.67
N THR A 95 14.70 -2.54 18.47
CA THR A 95 15.61 -3.68 18.28
C THR A 95 14.88 -5.00 18.49
N TYR A 96 15.42 -6.08 17.90
CA TYR A 96 14.91 -7.43 18.09
C TYR A 96 14.90 -7.81 19.57
N GLN A 97 15.98 -7.54 20.31
CA GLN A 97 16.06 -7.88 21.73
C GLN A 97 15.00 -7.14 22.55
N ALA A 98 14.77 -5.85 22.29
CA ALA A 98 13.73 -5.09 22.99
C ALA A 98 12.33 -5.65 22.68
N ALA A 99 12.08 -6.07 21.43
CA ALA A 99 10.81 -6.68 21.04
C ALA A 99 10.59 -8.04 21.70
N THR A 100 11.63 -8.88 21.83
CA THR A 100 11.51 -10.25 22.37
C THR A 100 11.61 -10.36 23.89
N SER A 101 12.06 -9.30 24.57
CA SER A 101 12.21 -9.28 26.04
C SER A 101 11.24 -8.32 26.75
N GLY A 102 10.45 -7.56 25.99
CA GLY A 102 9.47 -6.61 26.52
C GLY A 102 8.15 -7.26 27.00
N PRO A 103 7.23 -6.46 27.57
CA PRO A 103 5.94 -6.94 28.05
C PRO A 103 5.06 -7.53 26.94
N ASP A 104 5.15 -6.97 25.72
CA ASP A 104 4.41 -7.44 24.54
C ASP A 104 5.17 -8.53 23.75
N ALA A 105 6.20 -9.15 24.33
CA ALA A 105 7.10 -10.06 23.61
C ALA A 105 6.39 -11.17 22.85
N SER A 106 5.35 -11.79 23.44
CA SER A 106 4.59 -12.84 22.78
C SER A 106 3.97 -12.39 21.46
N GLN A 107 3.39 -11.18 21.42
CA GLN A 107 2.75 -10.62 20.22
C GLN A 107 3.81 -10.22 19.17
N TRP A 108 4.95 -9.68 19.61
CA TRP A 108 6.06 -9.35 18.70
C TRP A 108 6.71 -10.59 18.10
N ILE A 109 6.89 -11.66 18.90
CA ILE A 109 7.43 -12.95 18.43
C ILE A 109 6.50 -13.57 17.40
N GLU A 110 5.18 -13.49 17.60
CA GLU A 110 4.21 -13.95 16.60
C GLU A 110 4.34 -13.18 15.28
N ALA A 111 4.44 -11.84 15.35
CA ALA A 111 4.66 -11.01 14.16
C ALA A 111 6.01 -11.31 13.45
N ILE A 112 7.08 -11.58 14.21
CA ILE A 112 8.39 -12.00 13.68
C ILE A 112 8.26 -13.35 12.97
N LYS A 113 7.55 -14.31 13.55
CA LYS A 113 7.31 -15.63 12.96
C LYS A 113 6.50 -15.53 11.68
N GLU A 114 5.46 -14.67 11.65
CA GLU A 114 4.67 -14.41 10.46
C GLU A 114 5.54 -13.88 9.31
N GLU A 115 6.37 -12.85 9.58
CA GLU A 115 7.28 -12.27 8.58
C GLU A 115 8.34 -13.27 8.09
N LEU A 116 9.02 -13.98 9.00
CA LEU A 116 9.99 -15.01 8.63
C LEU A 116 9.32 -16.17 7.86
N GLY A 117 8.10 -16.54 8.23
CA GLY A 117 7.29 -17.53 7.53
C GLY A 117 7.00 -17.12 6.09
N ALA A 118 6.66 -15.85 5.85
CA ALA A 118 6.46 -15.32 4.50
C ALA A 118 7.75 -15.42 3.66
N HIS A 119 8.90 -15.12 4.26
CA HIS A 119 10.19 -15.26 3.58
C HIS A 119 10.56 -16.70 3.25
N VAL A 120 10.28 -17.65 4.15
CA VAL A 120 10.47 -19.08 3.89
C VAL A 120 9.55 -19.55 2.78
N ALA A 121 8.26 -19.23 2.86
CA ALA A 121 7.25 -19.63 1.87
C ALA A 121 7.61 -19.12 0.47
N ARG A 122 8.12 -17.89 0.38
CA ARG A 122 8.55 -17.30 -0.90
C ARG A 122 10.02 -17.54 -1.22
N ARG A 123 10.74 -18.37 -0.46
CA ARG A 123 12.18 -18.66 -0.63
C ARG A 123 12.97 -17.39 -0.94
N THR A 124 12.74 -16.34 -0.16
CA THR A 124 13.27 -15.00 -0.46
C THR A 124 14.80 -14.99 -0.46
N TRP A 125 15.42 -15.84 0.35
CA TRP A 125 16.86 -16.06 0.33
C TRP A 125 17.20 -17.53 0.57
N VAL A 126 18.47 -17.83 0.36
CA VAL A 126 19.10 -19.08 0.82
C VAL A 126 20.31 -18.74 1.69
N ALA A 127 20.54 -19.52 2.74
CA ALA A 127 21.77 -19.40 3.51
C ALA A 127 22.98 -19.79 2.63
N ALA A 128 24.04 -19.00 2.66
CA ALA A 128 25.21 -19.21 1.82
C ALA A 128 26.48 -18.63 2.49
N MET A 129 27.64 -19.06 2.01
CA MET A 129 28.92 -18.44 2.33
C MET A 129 29.13 -17.19 1.48
N LEU A 130 29.53 -16.08 2.11
CA LEU A 130 29.83 -14.84 1.39
C LEU A 130 31.00 -15.07 0.42
N PRO A 131 30.85 -14.81 -0.89
CA PRO A 131 31.96 -14.92 -1.84
C PRO A 131 33.07 -13.91 -1.54
N ALA A 132 34.30 -14.27 -1.92
CA ALA A 132 35.43 -13.35 -1.82
C ALA A 132 35.15 -12.09 -2.65
N GLY A 133 35.52 -10.93 -2.12
CA GLY A 133 35.33 -9.63 -2.78
C GLY A 133 33.90 -9.07 -2.76
N ARG A 134 32.92 -9.79 -2.17
CA ARG A 134 31.56 -9.27 -1.95
C ARG A 134 31.39 -8.75 -0.52
N LYS A 135 30.41 -7.87 -0.32
CA LYS A 135 30.04 -7.31 0.99
C LYS A 135 28.58 -7.63 1.30
N ALA A 136 28.31 -8.05 2.53
CA ALA A 136 26.95 -8.27 2.99
C ALA A 136 26.29 -6.96 3.44
N ILE A 137 25.08 -6.70 2.93
CA ILE A 137 24.20 -5.61 3.33
C ILE A 137 23.61 -5.93 4.70
N GLY A 138 23.49 -4.94 5.59
CA GLY A 138 22.86 -5.16 6.89
C GLY A 138 21.36 -5.45 6.77
N ALA A 139 20.84 -6.27 7.69
CA ALA A 139 19.41 -6.41 7.93
C ALA A 139 18.98 -5.58 9.15
N LYS A 140 17.70 -5.24 9.24
CA LYS A 140 17.09 -4.60 10.41
C LYS A 140 15.61 -5.00 10.52
N TRP A 141 15.18 -5.26 11.75
CA TRP A 141 13.77 -5.36 12.09
C TRP A 141 13.14 -3.97 12.28
N VAL A 142 11.97 -3.78 11.68
CA VAL A 142 11.11 -2.61 11.88
C VAL A 142 9.83 -3.08 12.54
N PHE A 143 9.56 -2.57 13.73
CA PHE A 143 8.39 -2.89 14.52
C PHE A 143 7.40 -1.74 14.50
N LYS A 144 6.13 -2.07 14.34
CA LYS A 144 5.05 -1.09 14.35
C LYS A 144 3.80 -1.68 14.98
N THR A 145 3.31 -1.01 16.01
CA THR A 145 2.00 -1.26 16.57
C THR A 145 0.95 -0.59 15.67
N LYS A 146 0.03 -1.39 15.15
CA LYS A 146 -1.09 -0.93 14.33
C LYS A 146 -2.32 -0.78 15.23
N PRO A 147 -2.89 0.44 15.34
CA PRO A 147 -4.06 0.64 16.17
C PRO A 147 -5.19 -0.26 15.67
N GLY A 148 -5.91 -0.85 16.61
CA GLY A 148 -7.16 -1.54 16.28
C GLY A 148 -8.23 -0.53 15.88
N HIS A 149 -9.22 -0.96 15.11
CA HIS A 149 -10.46 -0.22 14.87
C HIS A 149 -11.64 -1.03 15.42
N ALA A 150 -12.82 -0.43 15.56
CA ALA A 150 -14.02 -1.00 16.19
C ALA A 150 -14.16 -2.54 16.09
N GLY A 151 -13.91 -3.24 17.21
CA GLY A 151 -14.03 -4.71 17.32
C GLY A 151 -12.79 -5.52 16.91
N VAL A 152 -11.75 -4.87 16.39
CA VAL A 152 -10.46 -5.47 16.03
C VAL A 152 -9.41 -5.04 17.06
N PRO A 153 -8.72 -5.99 17.72
CA PRO A 153 -7.68 -5.65 18.68
C PRO A 153 -6.48 -5.01 17.97
N GLU A 154 -5.67 -4.29 18.76
CA GLU A 154 -4.37 -3.80 18.32
C GLU A 154 -3.52 -4.95 17.76
N ARG A 155 -2.81 -4.70 16.65
CA ARG A 155 -1.96 -5.70 16.00
C ARG A 155 -0.51 -5.25 15.99
N LYS A 156 0.39 -6.11 16.46
CA LYS A 156 1.83 -5.92 16.29
C LYS A 156 2.27 -6.34 14.89
N LYS A 157 3.06 -5.51 14.20
CA LYS A 157 3.59 -5.78 12.86
C LYS A 157 5.11 -5.68 12.88
N ALA A 158 5.79 -6.77 12.53
CA ALA A 158 7.22 -6.81 12.34
C ALA A 158 7.53 -6.90 10.83
N ARG A 159 8.54 -6.17 10.37
CA ARG A 159 9.04 -6.26 8.99
C ARG A 159 10.53 -6.42 8.98
N LEU A 160 11.03 -7.31 8.13
CA LEU A 160 12.46 -7.46 7.90
C LEU A 160 12.88 -6.59 6.71
N VAL A 161 13.84 -5.69 6.96
CA VAL A 161 14.24 -4.67 6.00
C VAL A 161 15.75 -4.71 5.76
N CYS A 162 16.16 -4.67 4.50
CA CYS A 162 17.54 -4.46 4.11
C CYS A 162 17.96 -3.01 4.35
N LYS A 163 19.19 -2.80 4.80
CA LYS A 163 19.83 -1.48 4.89
C LYS A 163 20.34 -1.03 3.51
N GLY A 164 19.45 -0.88 2.53
CA GLY A 164 19.85 -0.63 1.13
C GLY A 164 20.53 0.72 0.87
N PHE A 165 20.54 1.65 1.83
CA PHE A 165 21.41 2.83 1.76
C PHE A 165 22.90 2.45 1.68
N SER A 166 23.28 1.23 2.11
CA SER A 166 24.64 0.70 2.00
C SER A 166 24.95 -0.02 0.67
N GLN A 167 24.00 -0.06 -0.27
CA GLN A 167 24.20 -0.64 -1.60
C GLN A 167 25.07 0.25 -2.49
N THR A 168 25.90 -0.40 -3.30
CA THR A 168 26.83 0.23 -4.25
C THR A 168 26.33 0.07 -5.69
N TYR A 169 26.21 1.19 -6.41
CA TYR A 169 25.86 1.20 -7.84
C TYR A 169 26.92 0.45 -8.66
N GLY A 170 26.47 -0.32 -9.66
CA GLY A 170 27.34 -1.16 -10.51
C GLY A 170 27.84 -2.44 -9.83
N ILE A 171 27.48 -2.69 -8.56
CA ILE A 171 27.80 -3.94 -7.84
C ILE A 171 26.52 -4.62 -7.34
N ASP A 172 25.66 -3.85 -6.68
CA ASP A 172 24.42 -4.33 -6.06
C ASP A 172 23.16 -3.97 -6.86
N TYR A 173 23.24 -2.94 -7.72
CA TYR A 173 22.16 -2.50 -8.59
C TYR A 173 22.67 -1.63 -9.74
N GLU A 174 21.92 -1.60 -10.84
CA GLU A 174 22.16 -0.73 -11.99
C GLU A 174 20.94 0.16 -12.30
N GLU A 175 19.72 -0.33 -12.07
CA GLU A 175 18.50 0.41 -12.34
C GLU A 175 17.51 0.32 -11.17
N THR A 176 16.88 1.43 -10.81
CA THR A 176 15.98 1.50 -9.63
C THR A 176 14.61 2.11 -9.94
N PHE A 177 14.45 2.71 -11.11
CA PHE A 177 13.24 3.45 -11.45
C PHE A 177 12.03 2.51 -11.60
N ALA A 178 10.94 2.84 -10.92
CA ALA A 178 9.66 2.16 -11.03
C ALA A 178 8.53 3.21 -11.12
N PRO A 179 7.84 3.32 -12.26
CA PRO A 179 6.77 4.29 -12.42
C PRO A 179 5.54 3.89 -11.59
N THR A 180 4.98 4.86 -10.86
CA THR A 180 3.68 4.76 -10.18
C THR A 180 2.62 5.52 -10.97
N VAL A 181 1.36 5.14 -10.79
CA VAL A 181 0.25 5.84 -11.43
C VAL A 181 0.19 7.30 -10.96
N SER A 182 -0.04 8.23 -11.88
CA SER A 182 -0.14 9.65 -11.57
C SER A 182 -1.49 10.00 -10.94
N LYS A 183 -1.51 11.03 -10.06
CA LYS A 183 -2.75 11.57 -9.48
C LYS A 183 -3.73 12.04 -10.57
N THR A 184 -3.23 12.50 -11.72
CA THR A 184 -4.06 12.92 -12.86
C THR A 184 -4.80 11.74 -13.48
N THR A 185 -4.10 10.63 -13.73
CA THR A 185 -4.72 9.41 -14.24
C THR A 185 -5.74 8.84 -13.25
N ILE A 186 -5.42 8.82 -11.95
CA ILE A 186 -6.37 8.40 -10.91
C ILE A 186 -7.68 9.20 -11.03
N ARG A 187 -7.61 10.54 -11.01
CA ARG A 187 -8.79 11.39 -11.11
C ARG A 187 -9.57 11.17 -12.41
N ALA A 188 -8.88 11.08 -13.55
CA ALA A 188 -9.50 10.87 -14.84
C ALA A 188 -10.29 9.55 -14.90
N VAL A 189 -9.70 8.46 -14.39
CA VAL A 189 -10.34 7.14 -14.37
C VAL A 189 -11.50 7.08 -13.38
N PHE A 190 -11.42 7.76 -12.23
CA PHE A 190 -12.57 7.92 -11.33
C PHE A 190 -13.73 8.66 -12.02
N SER A 191 -13.44 9.76 -12.73
CA SER A 191 -14.47 10.50 -13.48
C SER A 191 -15.10 9.65 -14.58
N PHE A 192 -14.29 8.90 -15.32
CA PHE A 192 -14.77 7.95 -16.32
C PHE A 192 -15.67 6.87 -15.69
N ALA A 193 -15.21 6.24 -14.61
CA ALA A 193 -15.95 5.19 -13.92
C ALA A 193 -17.30 5.68 -13.37
N ALA A 194 -17.34 6.91 -12.84
CA ALA A 194 -18.58 7.53 -12.37
C ALA A 194 -19.55 7.83 -13.53
N HIS A 195 -19.05 8.25 -14.69
CA HIS A 195 -19.87 8.50 -15.88
C HIS A 195 -20.47 7.20 -16.45
N GLU A 196 -19.66 6.14 -16.51
CA GLU A 196 -20.04 4.86 -17.11
C GLU A 196 -20.74 3.88 -16.13
N ASP A 197 -20.98 4.28 -14.88
CA ASP A 197 -21.52 3.42 -13.80
C ASP A 197 -20.67 2.14 -13.57
N TRP A 198 -19.35 2.29 -13.61
CA TRP A 198 -18.41 1.19 -13.37
C TRP A 198 -18.27 0.88 -11.88
N VAL A 199 -17.94 -0.38 -11.61
CA VAL A 199 -17.64 -0.84 -10.25
C VAL A 199 -16.19 -0.54 -9.94
N ILE A 200 -15.95 -0.10 -8.70
CA ILE A 200 -14.62 0.22 -8.18
C ILE A 200 -14.37 -0.68 -6.96
N GLU A 201 -13.23 -1.37 -6.97
CA GLU A 201 -12.73 -2.19 -5.87
C GLU A 201 -11.27 -1.85 -5.59
N GLN A 202 -10.78 -2.14 -4.39
CA GLN A 202 -9.38 -1.96 -4.00
C GLN A 202 -8.82 -3.29 -3.52
N ALA A 203 -7.57 -3.55 -3.87
CA ALA A 203 -6.78 -4.65 -3.35
C ALA A 203 -5.42 -4.14 -2.84
N ASP A 204 -4.93 -4.75 -1.77
CA ASP A 204 -3.57 -4.56 -1.24
C ASP A 204 -2.80 -5.87 -1.40
N VAL A 205 -1.61 -5.80 -1.99
CA VAL A 205 -0.77 -6.99 -2.18
C VAL A 205 0.11 -7.19 -0.96
N ASN A 206 -0.31 -8.12 -0.11
CA ASN A 206 0.50 -8.54 1.03
C ASN A 206 1.90 -9.01 0.59
N THR A 207 2.91 -8.33 1.14
CA THR A 207 4.35 -8.62 0.95
C THR A 207 4.77 -8.62 -0.53
N ALA A 208 4.24 -7.69 -1.32
CA ALA A 208 4.42 -7.57 -2.77
C ALA A 208 5.86 -7.80 -3.26
N PHE A 209 6.86 -7.17 -2.64
CA PHE A 209 8.25 -7.28 -3.09
C PHE A 209 8.80 -8.71 -3.02
N LEU A 210 8.33 -9.54 -2.08
CA LEU A 210 8.84 -10.90 -1.93
C LEU A 210 8.39 -11.83 -3.08
N TYR A 211 7.52 -11.39 -3.99
CA TYR A 211 7.20 -12.14 -5.21
C TYR A 211 8.25 -11.92 -6.30
N ALA A 212 8.91 -10.76 -6.32
CA ALA A 212 9.77 -10.34 -7.42
C ALA A 212 11.14 -11.01 -7.36
N PRO A 213 11.55 -11.80 -8.37
CA PRO A 213 12.91 -12.33 -8.44
C PRO A 213 13.94 -11.20 -8.60
N LEU A 214 15.12 -11.40 -8.02
CA LEU A 214 16.28 -10.51 -8.22
C LEU A 214 17.16 -11.04 -9.35
N LYS A 215 17.68 -10.14 -10.18
CA LYS A 215 18.66 -10.46 -11.23
C LYS A 215 20.08 -10.38 -10.67
N GLU A 216 20.30 -9.50 -9.71
CA GLU A 216 21.59 -9.22 -9.10
C GLU A 216 21.91 -10.18 -7.93
N ASP A 217 23.18 -10.52 -7.79
CA ASP A 217 23.68 -11.33 -6.66
C ASP A 217 23.83 -10.49 -5.39
N ILE A 218 22.76 -10.42 -4.60
CA ILE A 218 22.73 -9.61 -3.37
C ILE A 218 22.87 -10.49 -2.14
N TYR A 219 23.78 -10.07 -1.26
CA TYR A 219 24.05 -10.75 0.00
C TYR A 219 23.63 -9.86 1.16
N MET A 220 22.79 -10.39 2.03
CA MET A 220 22.34 -9.75 3.26
C MET A 220 22.93 -10.49 4.46
N LYS A 221 23.24 -9.77 5.54
CA LYS A 221 23.53 -10.42 6.83
C LYS A 221 22.31 -11.24 7.26
N LEU A 222 22.55 -12.42 7.81
CA LEU A 222 21.47 -13.23 8.35
C LEU A 222 20.73 -12.45 9.45
N PRO A 223 19.38 -12.43 9.43
CA PRO A 223 18.59 -11.71 10.42
C PRO A 223 18.58 -12.44 11.77
N GLU A 224 18.23 -11.73 12.85
CA GLU A 224 17.86 -12.35 14.11
C GLU A 224 16.53 -13.12 13.98
N GLY A 225 16.32 -14.15 14.81
CA GLY A 225 15.10 -14.96 14.82
C GLY A 225 15.16 -16.24 13.97
N LEU A 226 16.32 -16.62 13.45
CA LEU A 226 16.50 -17.86 12.66
C LEU A 226 16.10 -19.13 13.44
N GLU A 227 16.08 -19.07 14.77
CA GLU A 227 15.60 -20.15 15.62
C GLU A 227 14.15 -20.55 15.34
N TYR A 228 13.34 -19.65 14.78
CA TYR A 228 11.94 -19.90 14.43
C TYR A 228 11.74 -20.55 13.05
N ILE A 229 12.79 -20.62 12.23
CA ILE A 229 12.75 -21.17 10.86
C ILE A 229 13.83 -22.23 10.62
N LYS A 230 14.21 -22.96 11.67
CA LYS A 230 15.16 -24.09 11.58
C LYS A 230 14.66 -25.14 10.58
N GLY A 231 15.60 -25.78 9.88
CA GLY A 231 15.30 -26.82 8.89
C GLY A 231 14.82 -26.29 7.52
N THR A 232 14.80 -24.98 7.33
CA THR A 232 14.48 -24.35 6.04
C THR A 232 15.77 -23.96 5.31
N THR A 233 15.70 -23.75 3.98
CA THR A 233 16.83 -23.25 3.18
C THR A 233 17.29 -21.84 3.58
N CYS A 234 16.44 -21.11 4.30
CA CYS A 234 16.73 -19.78 4.84
C CYS A 234 17.63 -19.82 6.08
N CYS A 235 17.80 -20.99 6.72
CA CYS A 235 18.62 -21.20 7.90
C CYS A 235 19.89 -21.98 7.53
N PRO A 236 21.09 -21.59 7.99
CA PRO A 236 22.32 -22.32 7.71
C PRO A 236 22.28 -23.75 8.27
N ASP A 237 22.61 -24.72 7.42
CA ASP A 237 22.83 -26.10 7.83
C ASP A 237 24.15 -26.28 8.59
N ASN A 238 24.42 -27.50 9.07
CA ASN A 238 25.64 -27.77 9.83
C ASN A 238 26.89 -27.68 8.95
N ASN A 239 26.81 -28.07 7.68
CA ASN A 239 27.92 -28.02 6.74
C ASN A 239 28.40 -26.58 6.52
N LEU A 240 27.46 -25.63 6.30
CA LEU A 240 27.76 -24.21 6.16
C LEU A 240 28.37 -23.62 7.44
N LYS A 241 27.89 -24.04 8.61
CA LYS A 241 28.47 -23.61 9.91
C LYS A 241 29.88 -24.13 10.10
N GLU A 242 30.15 -25.39 9.75
CA GLU A 242 31.48 -25.97 9.80
C GLU A 242 32.43 -25.29 8.81
N GLU A 243 31.97 -25.02 7.58
CA GLU A 243 32.75 -24.27 6.59
C GLU A 243 33.08 -22.85 7.09
N HIS A 244 32.12 -22.17 7.73
CA HIS A 244 32.36 -20.87 8.36
C HIS A 244 33.46 -20.93 9.41
N ILE A 245 33.41 -21.91 10.32
CA ILE A 245 34.44 -22.08 11.36
C ILE A 245 35.81 -22.39 10.73
N LYS A 246 35.84 -23.25 9.70
CA LYS A 246 37.08 -23.68 9.04
C LYS A 246 37.74 -22.57 8.22
N THR A 247 36.94 -21.77 7.51
CA THR A 247 37.45 -20.79 6.54
C THR A 247 37.45 -19.35 7.05
N GLY A 248 36.71 -19.06 8.13
CA GLY A 248 36.48 -17.70 8.63
C GLY A 248 35.58 -16.84 7.74
N ARG A 249 35.07 -17.36 6.61
CA ARG A 249 34.20 -16.63 5.67
C ARG A 249 32.82 -16.42 6.29
N GLN A 250 32.21 -15.25 6.08
CA GLN A 250 30.93 -14.92 6.72
C GLN A 250 29.74 -15.75 6.17
N LEU A 251 28.85 -16.20 7.06
CA LEU A 251 27.52 -16.72 6.71
C LEU A 251 26.54 -15.59 6.41
N VAL A 252 25.85 -15.70 5.27
CA VAL A 252 24.96 -14.66 4.74
C VAL A 252 23.69 -15.26 4.14
N ALA A 253 22.69 -14.42 3.95
CA ALA A 253 21.51 -14.68 3.14
C ALA A 253 21.78 -14.22 1.70
N LYS A 254 21.88 -15.15 0.74
CA LYS A 254 21.86 -14.81 -0.69
C LYS A 254 20.42 -14.59 -1.13
N LEU A 255 20.05 -13.34 -1.38
CA LEU A 255 18.69 -12.99 -1.78
C LEU A 255 18.38 -13.57 -3.17
N GLN A 256 17.24 -14.23 -3.27
CA GLN A 256 16.66 -14.75 -4.52
C GLN A 256 15.54 -13.84 -5.03
N ARG A 257 14.87 -13.14 -4.10
CA ARG A 257 13.76 -12.23 -4.37
C ARG A 257 13.95 -10.91 -3.66
N ALA A 258 13.29 -9.88 -4.16
CA ALA A 258 13.36 -8.53 -3.64
C ALA A 258 12.77 -8.47 -2.22
N ILE A 259 13.32 -7.59 -1.38
CA ILE A 259 12.83 -7.36 -0.02
C ILE A 259 12.73 -5.87 0.26
N TYR A 260 12.00 -5.50 1.31
CA TYR A 260 11.93 -4.10 1.72
C TYR A 260 13.32 -3.51 1.97
N GLY A 261 13.51 -2.28 1.52
CA GLY A 261 14.73 -1.51 1.76
C GLY A 261 15.83 -1.68 0.71
N LEU A 262 15.75 -2.62 -0.25
CA LEU A 262 16.63 -2.58 -1.42
C LEU A 262 16.21 -1.46 -2.38
N LYS A 263 17.17 -0.82 -3.02
CA LYS A 263 16.94 0.30 -3.94
C LYS A 263 16.15 -0.11 -5.19
N GLN A 264 16.32 -1.33 -5.67
CA GLN A 264 15.70 -1.85 -6.89
C GLN A 264 14.42 -2.68 -6.63
N SER A 265 14.00 -2.85 -5.37
CA SER A 265 12.78 -3.61 -5.04
C SER A 265 11.52 -3.12 -5.74
N PRO A 266 11.23 -1.79 -5.79
CA PRO A 266 10.04 -1.30 -6.50
C PRO A 266 10.07 -1.65 -7.99
N ARG A 267 11.25 -1.63 -8.61
CA ARG A 267 11.41 -1.96 -10.03
C ARG A 267 11.22 -3.46 -10.27
N ALA A 268 11.89 -4.31 -9.48
CA ALA A 268 11.73 -5.75 -9.58
C ALA A 268 10.27 -6.16 -9.43
N TRP A 269 9.55 -5.54 -8.47
CA TRP A 269 8.12 -5.73 -8.31
C TRP A 269 7.32 -5.29 -9.53
N LYS A 270 7.62 -4.12 -10.10
CA LYS A 270 6.93 -3.65 -11.30
C LYS A 270 7.11 -4.60 -12.49
N GLU A 271 8.32 -5.11 -12.70
CA GLU A 271 8.61 -6.08 -13.77
C GLU A 271 7.82 -7.38 -13.57
N GLU A 272 7.79 -7.90 -12.34
CA GLU A 272 7.04 -9.11 -12.01
C GLU A 272 5.53 -8.91 -12.13
N LEU A 273 5.02 -7.76 -11.68
CA LEU A 273 3.62 -7.39 -11.78
C LEU A 273 3.18 -7.26 -13.25
N ASN A 274 4.00 -6.66 -14.11
CA ASN A 274 3.76 -6.63 -15.56
C ASN A 274 3.60 -8.04 -16.12
N ARG A 275 4.47 -8.97 -15.72
CA ARG A 275 4.43 -10.37 -16.16
C ARG A 275 3.13 -11.06 -15.71
N MET A 276 2.75 -10.90 -14.44
CA MET A 276 1.52 -11.48 -13.90
C MET A 276 0.27 -10.91 -14.60
N LEU A 277 0.21 -9.59 -14.76
CA LEU A 277 -0.94 -8.90 -15.36
C LEU A 277 -1.09 -9.19 -16.85
N ALA A 278 0.02 -9.35 -17.59
CA ALA A 278 -0.03 -9.78 -18.98
C ALA A 278 -0.70 -11.15 -19.14
N GLY A 279 -0.49 -12.07 -18.20
CA GLY A 279 -1.19 -13.36 -18.15
C GLY A 279 -2.70 -13.24 -17.92
N LEU A 280 -3.15 -12.13 -17.33
CA LEU A 280 -4.56 -11.79 -17.14
C LEU A 280 -5.11 -10.88 -18.25
N GLU A 281 -4.33 -10.65 -19.31
CA GLU A 281 -4.63 -9.76 -20.44
C GLU A 281 -4.79 -8.28 -20.04
N PHE A 282 -4.12 -7.88 -18.97
CA PHE A 282 -3.96 -6.47 -18.59
C PHE A 282 -2.61 -5.96 -19.07
N PHE A 283 -2.62 -4.91 -19.87
CA PHE A 283 -1.41 -4.32 -20.44
C PHE A 283 -1.24 -2.86 -20.00
N PRO A 284 -0.02 -2.41 -19.67
CA PRO A 284 0.23 -1.06 -19.24
C PRO A 284 -0.04 -0.06 -20.38
N THR A 285 -0.55 1.12 -20.04
CA THR A 285 -0.75 2.19 -21.01
C THR A 285 0.56 2.93 -21.31
N THR A 286 0.66 3.50 -22.50
CA THR A 286 1.79 4.37 -22.88
C THR A 286 1.73 5.75 -22.23
N CYS A 287 0.52 6.22 -21.88
CA CYS A 287 0.31 7.53 -21.27
C CYS A 287 0.67 7.53 -19.78
N ASP A 288 0.40 6.42 -19.09
CA ASP A 288 0.74 6.24 -17.68
C ASP A 288 1.09 4.76 -17.43
N PRO A 289 2.38 4.43 -17.24
CA PRO A 289 2.80 3.04 -17.01
C PRO A 289 2.24 2.43 -15.72
N GLY A 290 1.67 3.22 -14.81
CA GLY A 290 0.96 2.74 -13.62
C GLY A 290 -0.50 2.33 -13.88
N ALA A 291 -1.05 2.64 -15.04
CA ALA A 291 -2.40 2.26 -15.46
C ALA A 291 -2.36 1.09 -16.45
N TYR A 292 -3.25 0.12 -16.28
CA TYR A 292 -3.38 -1.05 -17.14
C TYR A 292 -4.80 -1.16 -17.67
N LEU A 293 -4.92 -1.59 -18.92
CA LEU A 293 -6.21 -1.80 -19.57
C LEU A 293 -6.39 -3.26 -19.94
N LYS A 294 -7.59 -3.76 -19.74
CA LYS A 294 -8.08 -5.00 -20.33
C LYS A 294 -9.16 -4.65 -21.34
N HIS A 295 -9.05 -5.23 -22.53
CA HIS A 295 -10.05 -5.08 -23.58
C HIS A 295 -10.79 -6.40 -23.79
N GLU A 296 -12.11 -6.34 -23.93
CA GLU A 296 -12.93 -7.46 -24.37
C GLU A 296 -13.78 -7.02 -25.57
N LYS A 297 -13.78 -7.80 -26.65
CA LYS A 297 -14.55 -7.51 -27.88
C LYS A 297 -14.34 -6.08 -28.43
N GLY A 298 -13.11 -5.56 -28.31
CA GLY A 298 -12.74 -4.23 -28.79
C GLY A 298 -13.16 -3.07 -27.88
N GLN A 299 -13.72 -3.33 -26.69
CA GLN A 299 -14.08 -2.32 -25.70
C GLN A 299 -13.23 -2.46 -24.44
N VAL A 300 -12.98 -1.36 -23.73
CA VAL A 300 -12.31 -1.39 -22.43
C VAL A 300 -13.25 -2.07 -21.44
N ALA A 301 -12.81 -3.19 -20.88
CA ALA A 301 -13.58 -4.03 -19.96
C ALA A 301 -13.14 -3.87 -18.50
N GLY A 302 -11.87 -3.49 -18.30
CA GLY A 302 -11.32 -3.23 -16.98
C GLY A 302 -10.11 -2.29 -17.03
N ILE A 303 -9.92 -1.54 -15.95
CA ILE A 303 -8.78 -0.66 -15.73
C ILE A 303 -8.19 -0.99 -14.35
N LEU A 304 -6.87 -1.18 -14.28
CA LEU A 304 -6.14 -1.28 -13.01
C LEU A 304 -5.26 -0.06 -12.85
N LEU A 305 -5.30 0.59 -11.69
CA LEU A 305 -4.37 1.65 -11.32
C LEU A 305 -3.51 1.16 -10.17
N ILE A 306 -2.19 1.18 -10.38
CA ILE A 306 -1.24 0.56 -9.46
C ILE A 306 -0.37 1.64 -8.84
N TYR A 307 -0.41 1.69 -7.51
CA TYR A 307 0.45 2.52 -6.70
C TYR A 307 1.24 1.63 -5.73
N VAL A 308 2.40 1.16 -6.18
CA VAL A 308 3.27 0.25 -5.41
C VAL A 308 2.54 -1.05 -5.01
N ASP A 309 2.07 -1.14 -3.77
CA ASP A 309 1.41 -2.34 -3.20
C ASP A 309 -0.13 -2.24 -3.31
N ASP A 310 -0.67 -1.04 -3.54
CA ASP A 310 -2.10 -0.77 -3.72
C ASP A 310 -2.54 -0.90 -5.18
N ILE A 311 -3.69 -1.53 -5.39
CA ILE A 311 -4.33 -1.70 -6.70
C ILE A 311 -5.78 -1.23 -6.62
N LEU A 312 -6.13 -0.24 -7.43
CA LEU A 312 -7.51 0.12 -7.70
C LEU A 312 -7.99 -0.61 -8.96
N ILE A 313 -9.15 -1.24 -8.85
CA ILE A 313 -9.73 -2.10 -9.87
C ILE A 313 -11.05 -1.46 -10.32
N PHE A 314 -11.14 -1.12 -11.61
CA PHE A 314 -12.32 -0.56 -12.22
C PHE A 314 -12.81 -1.54 -13.30
N PHE A 315 -14.10 -1.86 -13.32
CA PHE A 315 -14.64 -2.79 -14.31
C PHE A 315 -16.11 -2.54 -14.64
N LEU A 316 -16.52 -3.01 -15.82
CA LEU A 316 -17.91 -2.96 -16.27
C LEU A 316 -18.84 -3.69 -15.28
N LYS A 317 -19.95 -3.06 -14.93
CA LYS A 317 -20.93 -3.64 -14.01
C LYS A 317 -21.55 -4.95 -14.53
N SER A 318 -21.74 -5.07 -15.84
CA SER A 318 -22.26 -6.28 -16.50
C SER A 318 -21.32 -7.48 -16.35
N LEU A 319 -20.04 -7.21 -16.17
CA LEU A 319 -19.02 -8.22 -15.91
C LEU A 319 -19.07 -8.71 -14.45
N ARG A 320 -19.61 -7.92 -13.50
CA ARG A 320 -19.76 -8.31 -12.08
C ARG A 320 -20.60 -9.58 -11.85
N LEU A 321 -21.53 -9.91 -12.74
CA LEU A 321 -22.43 -11.06 -12.61
C LEU A 321 -21.86 -12.29 -13.36
N ASN A 322 -21.39 -13.27 -12.58
CA ASN A 322 -21.11 -14.67 -12.93
C ASN A 322 -19.75 -15.08 -13.52
N ARG A 323 -18.84 -14.17 -13.92
CA ARG A 323 -17.56 -14.61 -14.54
C ARG A 323 -16.29 -14.38 -13.70
N TYR A 324 -16.38 -13.54 -12.67
CA TYR A 324 -15.22 -13.18 -11.83
C TYR A 324 -15.31 -13.67 -10.39
N SER A 325 -16.42 -14.28 -9.95
CA SER A 325 -16.50 -14.93 -8.63
C SER A 325 -15.61 -16.19 -8.51
N SER A 326 -15.10 -16.71 -9.62
CA SER A 326 -14.15 -17.82 -9.68
C SER A 326 -12.77 -17.46 -10.23
N THR A 327 -12.64 -16.34 -10.95
CA THR A 327 -11.39 -15.97 -11.68
C THR A 327 -10.80 -14.64 -11.20
N LEU A 328 -11.57 -13.86 -10.44
CA LEU A 328 -11.21 -12.56 -9.87
C LEU A 328 -11.80 -12.44 -8.47
N LYS A 329 -11.96 -13.57 -7.78
CA LYS A 329 -11.78 -13.53 -6.34
C LYS A 329 -10.30 -13.24 -6.15
N TRP A 330 -9.94 -11.95 -6.14
CA TRP A 330 -8.72 -11.46 -5.50
C TRP A 330 -8.76 -11.68 -3.98
N SER A 331 -9.29 -12.83 -3.55
CA SER A 331 -8.71 -13.59 -2.46
C SER A 331 -7.22 -13.62 -2.71
N THR A 332 -6.47 -13.27 -1.68
CA THR A 332 -5.03 -13.49 -1.57
C THR A 332 -4.58 -14.91 -1.98
N ALA A 333 -5.51 -15.86 -2.21
CA ALA A 333 -5.28 -17.18 -2.78
C ALA A 333 -4.97 -17.21 -4.29
N ASP A 334 -5.45 -16.30 -5.14
CA ASP A 334 -5.22 -16.39 -6.59
C ASP A 334 -3.77 -15.99 -6.98
N LEU A 335 -3.11 -15.18 -6.14
CA LEU A 335 -1.66 -14.93 -6.22
C LEU A 335 -0.81 -16.07 -5.64
N GLN A 336 -1.42 -17.04 -4.94
CA GLN A 336 -0.76 -18.25 -4.43
C GLN A 336 -0.81 -19.43 -5.42
N GLN A 337 -1.67 -19.38 -6.45
CA GLN A 337 -1.86 -20.47 -7.43
C GLN A 337 -1.00 -20.35 -8.71
N LEU A 338 0.01 -19.48 -8.72
CA LEU A 338 1.04 -19.42 -9.78
C LEU A 338 2.34 -20.16 -9.40
N GLN A 339 2.23 -21.26 -8.66
CA GLN A 339 3.27 -22.30 -8.48
C GLN A 339 2.79 -23.59 -9.13
#